data_AF-A0A8J7IWV1-F1
#
_entry.id   AF-A0A8J7IWV1-F1
#
_cell.length_a   1.000
_cell.length_b   1.000
_cell.length_c   1.000
_cell.angle_alpha   90.00
_cell.angle_beta   90.00
_cell.angle_gamma   90.00
#
_symmetry.space_group_name_H-M   'P 1'
#
loop_
_entity.id
_entity.type
_entity.pdbx_description
1 polymer ?
#
loop_
_entity_poly.entity_id
_entity_poly.type
_entity_poly.pdbx_seq_one_letter_code
_entity_poly.pdbx_strand_id
1 'polypeptide(L)'
;MRNGLKTGVGGLFGAALAMGTMASAASVTPQFNRFDDLTTLDGLEVTFGGSGIPTNPAAITDFTVGDDRVRVGIIATPRFGSPALTNDGAGTYTARAGESAPGLSLWNFSFYAESSGNLADANLSFYYDLDPAAGNDLSTLLGGPIQASGSVFEGSENLGFNFLSGGTFDPFAVGEYSFRFGVDGGEFAAINVNVTAVPLPAGLPLILTALGGLVWLRRRSA
;
A
#
# COMPACT_ATOMS: atom_id res chain seq x y z
N MET A 1 -66.36 -11.23 -40.03
CA MET A 1 -65.25 -10.32 -40.38
C MET A 1 -65.28 -9.11 -39.47
N ARG A 2 -64.35 -9.01 -38.51
CA ARG A 2 -63.73 -7.76 -38.01
C ARG A 2 -62.71 -8.12 -36.93
N ASN A 3 -61.47 -8.32 -37.39
CA ASN A 3 -60.23 -8.11 -36.65
C ASN A 3 -60.26 -6.66 -36.10
N GLY A 4 -59.70 -6.28 -34.97
CA GLY A 4 -58.51 -6.71 -34.25
C GLY A 4 -57.93 -5.47 -33.53
N LEU A 5 -56.74 -5.63 -32.94
CA LEU A 5 -55.91 -4.63 -32.26
C LEU A 5 -56.22 -4.35 -30.78
N LYS A 6 -55.51 -5.05 -29.90
CA LYS A 6 -55.15 -4.60 -28.55
C LYS A 6 -53.66 -4.27 -28.55
N THR A 7 -53.31 -2.99 -28.56
CA THR A 7 -51.96 -2.48 -28.40
C THR A 7 -51.56 -2.51 -26.92
N GLY A 8 -50.70 -3.45 -26.54
CA GLY A 8 -50.06 -3.50 -25.24
C GLY A 8 -48.83 -2.60 -25.22
N VAL A 9 -48.85 -1.56 -24.38
CA VAL A 9 -47.76 -0.63 -24.14
C VAL A 9 -46.64 -1.36 -23.38
N GLY A 10 -45.50 -1.58 -24.03
CA GLY A 10 -44.29 -2.11 -23.42
C GLY A 10 -43.57 -1.02 -22.64
N GLY A 11 -43.53 -1.15 -21.31
CA GLY A 11 -42.73 -0.27 -20.44
C GLY A 11 -41.25 -0.62 -20.53
N LEU A 12 -40.46 0.27 -21.15
CA LEU A 12 -39.01 0.25 -21.06
C LEU A 12 -38.58 0.71 -19.66
N PHE A 13 -38.11 -0.24 -18.83
CA PHE A 13 -37.34 0.08 -17.64
C PHE A 13 -35.91 0.45 -18.07
N GLY A 14 -35.64 1.76 -18.16
CA GLY A 14 -34.28 2.28 -18.31
C GLY A 14 -33.54 2.14 -16.98
N ALA A 15 -32.56 1.24 -16.91
CA ALA A 15 -31.61 1.19 -15.81
C ALA A 15 -30.67 2.40 -15.93
N ALA A 16 -30.85 3.39 -15.06
CA ALA A 16 -29.93 4.52 -14.94
C ALA A 16 -28.62 4.04 -14.29
N LEU A 17 -27.55 3.92 -15.07
CA LEU A 17 -26.20 3.76 -14.55
C LEU A 17 -25.79 5.08 -13.87
N ALA A 18 -25.77 5.10 -12.54
CA ALA A 18 -25.17 6.19 -11.80
C ALA A 18 -23.65 6.09 -11.95
N MET A 19 -23.07 6.93 -12.83
CA MET A 19 -21.63 7.11 -12.88
C MET A 19 -21.22 7.99 -11.69
N GLY A 20 -20.79 7.35 -10.61
CA GLY A 20 -20.19 8.05 -9.47
C GLY A 20 -18.91 8.74 -9.91
N THR A 21 -18.82 10.04 -9.67
CA THR A 21 -17.57 10.79 -9.81
C THR A 21 -16.65 10.36 -8.68
N MET A 22 -15.63 9.55 -8.99
CA MET A 22 -14.52 9.28 -8.09
C MET A 22 -13.69 10.58 -8.00
N ALA A 23 -13.69 11.24 -6.85
CA ALA A 23 -12.72 12.28 -6.59
C ALA A 23 -11.35 11.60 -6.45
N SER A 24 -10.49 11.75 -7.46
CA SER A 24 -9.09 11.31 -7.35
C SER A 24 -8.36 12.37 -6.53
N ALA A 25 -8.07 12.05 -5.28
CA ALA A 25 -7.07 12.81 -4.54
C ALA A 25 -5.69 12.60 -5.16
N ALA A 26 -4.80 13.56 -4.96
CA ALA A 26 -3.42 13.44 -5.40
C ALA A 26 -2.68 12.48 -4.47
N SER A 27 -1.96 11.53 -5.04
CA SER A 27 -1.04 10.66 -4.33
C SER A 27 0.08 11.48 -3.65
N VAL A 28 0.58 11.05 -2.48
CA VAL A 28 1.89 11.53 -2.01
C VAL A 28 2.89 11.06 -3.05
N THR A 29 3.48 11.99 -3.81
CA THR A 29 4.56 11.63 -4.73
C THR A 29 5.73 11.04 -3.92
N PRO A 30 6.21 9.82 -4.22
CA PRO A 30 7.41 9.29 -3.60
C PRO A 30 8.56 10.30 -3.68
N GLN A 31 9.31 10.44 -2.59
CA GLN A 31 10.37 11.43 -2.43
C GLN A 31 11.60 10.74 -1.87
N PHE A 32 12.73 10.82 -2.57
CA PHE A 32 14.01 10.27 -2.14
C PHE A 32 15.16 10.82 -2.99
N ASN A 33 16.40 10.68 -2.53
CA ASN A 33 17.58 11.01 -3.35
C ASN A 33 17.94 9.87 -4.31
N ARG A 34 17.80 8.62 -3.87
CA ARG A 34 18.03 7.42 -4.70
C ARG A 34 17.07 6.28 -4.38
N PHE A 35 16.93 5.38 -5.34
CA PHE A 35 16.15 4.16 -5.23
C PHE A 35 17.05 2.97 -5.58
N ASP A 36 17.61 2.32 -4.56
CA ASP A 36 18.67 1.33 -4.72
C ASP A 36 18.74 0.38 -3.51
N ASP A 37 19.71 -0.52 -3.48
CA ASP A 37 20.01 -1.36 -2.34
C ASP A 37 20.42 -0.51 -1.11
N LEU A 38 19.71 -0.73 0.00
CA LEU A 38 19.98 -0.03 1.24
C LEU A 38 21.19 -0.64 1.95
N THR A 39 22.24 0.15 2.02
CA THR A 39 23.47 -0.14 2.78
C THR A 39 23.67 0.92 3.85
N THR A 40 24.46 0.61 4.88
CA THR A 40 24.86 1.62 5.88
C THR A 40 25.84 2.65 5.29
N LEU A 41 26.11 3.73 6.02
CA LEU A 41 27.09 4.76 5.66
C LEU A 41 28.50 4.16 5.54
N ASP A 42 28.75 3.06 6.27
CA ASP A 42 30.01 2.32 6.28
C ASP A 42 29.97 1.03 5.42
N GLY A 43 28.89 0.81 4.66
CA GLY A 43 28.76 -0.33 3.75
C GLY A 43 28.49 -1.67 4.43
N LEU A 44 27.92 -1.66 5.63
CA LEU A 44 27.44 -2.86 6.32
C LEU A 44 26.04 -3.27 5.83
N GLU A 45 25.66 -4.50 6.17
CA GLU A 45 24.34 -5.08 5.89
C GLU A 45 23.27 -4.45 6.80
N VAL A 46 22.14 -4.07 6.21
CA VAL A 46 20.94 -3.62 6.91
C VAL A 46 20.00 -4.80 7.13
N THR A 47 19.43 -4.92 8.33
CA THR A 47 18.63 -6.10 8.70
C THR A 47 17.18 -5.78 9.00
N PHE A 48 16.83 -4.51 9.22
CA PHE A 48 15.50 -4.09 9.69
C PHE A 48 15.07 -4.82 10.98
N GLY A 49 16.04 -5.22 11.82
CA GLY A 49 15.80 -6.00 13.02
C GLY A 49 15.46 -7.48 12.80
N GLY A 50 15.66 -8.03 11.58
CA GLY A 50 15.35 -9.42 11.26
C GLY A 50 16.26 -10.02 10.19
N SER A 51 16.18 -11.34 9.99
CA SER A 51 16.92 -12.01 8.91
C SER A 51 16.04 -12.22 7.67
N GLY A 52 16.65 -12.10 6.49
CA GLY A 52 15.98 -12.39 5.21
C GLY A 52 14.97 -11.34 4.76
N ILE A 53 14.96 -10.15 5.35
CA ILE A 53 14.14 -9.01 4.91
C ILE A 53 14.88 -8.32 3.76
N PRO A 54 14.28 -8.18 2.56
CA PRO A 54 14.94 -7.52 1.43
C PRO A 54 15.27 -6.05 1.71
N THR A 55 16.43 -5.61 1.23
CA THR A 55 16.93 -4.22 1.30
C THR A 55 16.88 -3.49 -0.05
N ASN A 56 16.47 -4.18 -1.12
CA ASN A 56 16.53 -3.67 -2.49
C ASN A 56 15.21 -3.87 -3.26
N PRO A 57 14.70 -2.84 -3.96
CA PRO A 57 15.13 -1.45 -3.88
C PRO A 57 14.47 -0.74 -2.70
N ALA A 58 15.18 0.17 -2.03
CA ALA A 58 14.65 1.06 -1.00
C ALA A 58 14.70 2.52 -1.47
N ALA A 59 13.77 3.34 -0.99
CA ALA A 59 13.83 4.80 -1.12
C ALA A 59 14.77 5.35 -0.05
N ILE A 60 15.83 6.05 -0.47
CA ILE A 60 16.92 6.47 0.41
C ILE A 60 17.16 7.96 0.28
N THR A 61 17.29 8.63 1.43
CA THR A 61 17.58 10.05 1.56
C THR A 61 18.76 10.24 2.51
N ASP A 62 19.76 11.00 2.09
CA ASP A 62 20.93 11.36 2.89
C ASP A 62 20.95 12.86 3.12
N PHE A 63 21.22 13.29 4.35
CA PHE A 63 21.26 14.69 4.75
C PHE A 63 22.18 14.89 5.95
N THR A 64 22.23 16.11 6.47
CA THR A 64 23.04 16.46 7.65
C THR A 64 22.19 17.13 8.72
N VAL A 65 22.42 16.78 9.98
CA VAL A 65 21.85 17.45 11.15
C VAL A 65 23.01 17.96 12.00
N GLY A 66 23.18 19.29 12.04
CA GLY A 66 24.43 19.86 12.57
C GLY A 66 25.63 19.38 11.73
N ASP A 67 26.62 18.79 12.38
CA ASP A 67 27.80 18.21 11.74
C ASP A 67 27.64 16.71 11.40
N ASP A 68 26.54 16.08 11.83
CA ASP A 68 26.32 14.66 11.65
C ASP A 68 25.67 14.34 10.32
N ARG A 69 26.20 13.33 9.62
CA ARG A 69 25.57 12.74 8.43
C ARG A 69 24.48 11.80 8.88
N VAL A 70 23.30 11.94 8.31
CA VAL A 70 22.13 11.10 8.58
C VAL A 70 21.66 10.47 7.28
N ARG A 71 21.36 9.18 7.31
CA ARG A 71 20.66 8.48 6.23
C ARG A 71 19.35 7.94 6.76
N VAL A 72 18.30 8.09 5.98
CA VAL A 72 17.02 7.40 6.18
C VAL A 72 16.66 6.59 4.95
N GLY A 73 16.07 5.42 5.17
CA GLY A 73 15.62 4.50 4.15
C GLY A 73 14.24 3.96 4.49
N ILE A 74 13.40 3.78 3.48
CA ILE A 74 12.10 3.11 3.63
C ILE A 74 11.84 2.20 2.42
N ILE A 75 11.26 1.03 2.68
CA ILE A 75 10.97 0.00 1.68
C ILE A 75 9.69 -0.76 2.04
N ALA A 76 8.94 -1.21 1.04
CA ALA A 76 7.87 -2.19 1.26
C ALA A 76 8.39 -3.60 0.94
N THR A 77 8.16 -4.55 1.85
CA THR A 77 8.70 -5.91 1.78
C THR A 77 7.59 -6.96 1.93
N PRO A 78 7.77 -8.19 1.38
CA PRO A 78 6.82 -9.26 1.66
C PRO A 78 6.89 -9.65 3.14
N ARG A 79 5.73 -9.91 3.74
CA ARG A 79 5.66 -10.42 5.11
C ARG A 79 5.94 -11.92 5.12
N PHE A 80 7.08 -12.33 5.67
CA PHE A 80 7.53 -13.73 5.67
C PHE A 80 7.54 -14.34 4.25
N GLY A 81 6.95 -15.52 4.06
CA GLY A 81 6.82 -16.19 2.75
C GLY A 81 5.67 -15.69 1.88
N SER A 82 5.15 -14.48 2.13
CA SER A 82 4.11 -13.88 1.29
C SER A 82 4.65 -13.59 -0.13
N PRO A 83 3.77 -13.44 -1.13
CA PRO A 83 4.20 -13.10 -2.49
C PRO A 83 5.09 -11.86 -2.52
N ALA A 84 6.15 -11.90 -3.32
CA ALA A 84 7.02 -10.76 -3.52
C ALA A 84 6.24 -9.57 -4.12
N LEU A 85 6.57 -8.36 -3.66
CA LEU A 85 6.04 -7.12 -4.22
C LEU A 85 6.78 -6.80 -5.52
N THR A 86 6.11 -6.12 -6.44
CA THR A 86 6.76 -5.47 -7.59
C THR A 86 6.91 -3.98 -7.30
N ASN A 87 7.70 -3.27 -8.09
CA ASN A 87 7.83 -1.81 -8.00
C ASN A 87 8.00 -1.18 -9.39
N ASP A 88 7.75 0.12 -9.48
CA ASP A 88 7.85 0.91 -10.72
C ASP A 88 9.24 1.55 -10.94
N GLY A 89 10.20 1.32 -10.04
CA GLY A 89 11.51 1.99 -10.05
C GLY A 89 11.47 3.45 -9.60
N ALA A 90 10.32 3.95 -9.15
CA ALA A 90 10.09 5.33 -8.74
C ALA A 90 9.45 5.45 -7.34
N GLY A 91 9.63 4.43 -6.50
CA GLY A 91 9.15 4.42 -5.10
C GLY A 91 7.70 3.99 -4.91
N THR A 92 7.02 3.49 -5.95
CA THR A 92 5.70 2.87 -5.81
C THR A 92 5.83 1.35 -5.88
N TYR A 93 5.47 0.67 -4.81
CA TYR A 93 5.38 -0.78 -4.75
C TYR A 93 3.96 -1.23 -5.09
N THR A 94 3.84 -2.43 -5.66
CA THR A 94 2.54 -3.09 -5.87
C THR A 94 2.50 -4.34 -5.01
N ALA A 95 1.48 -4.42 -4.16
CA ALA A 95 1.21 -5.55 -3.28
C ALA A 95 -0.15 -6.17 -3.62
N ARG A 96 -0.36 -7.40 -3.16
CA ARG A 96 -1.66 -8.08 -3.26
C ARG A 96 -2.43 -7.90 -1.96
N ALA A 97 -3.71 -7.59 -2.07
CA ALA A 97 -4.64 -7.57 -0.95
C ALA A 97 -4.71 -8.95 -0.28
N GLY A 98 -4.77 -8.95 1.06
CA GLY A 98 -4.92 -10.15 1.86
C GLY A 98 -4.12 -10.10 3.14
N GLU A 99 -4.32 -11.13 3.96
CA GLU A 99 -3.69 -11.28 5.26
C GLU A 99 -2.88 -12.57 5.39
N SER A 100 -1.98 -12.57 6.35
CA SER A 100 -1.25 -13.72 6.85
C SER A 100 -1.36 -13.75 8.37
N ALA A 101 -1.25 -14.93 8.99
CA ALA A 101 -1.39 -15.07 10.45
C ALA A 101 -0.42 -14.13 11.20
N PRO A 102 -0.87 -13.36 12.21
CA PRO A 102 -2.16 -13.44 12.90
C PRO A 102 -3.22 -12.42 12.40
N GLY A 103 -3.43 -12.25 11.09
CA GLY A 103 -4.41 -11.31 10.54
C GLY A 103 -3.80 -9.96 10.14
N LEU A 104 -2.56 -9.99 9.67
CA LEU A 104 -1.80 -8.82 9.23
C LEU A 104 -1.60 -8.88 7.73
N SER A 105 -1.40 -7.73 7.07
CA SER A 105 -1.25 -7.70 5.62
C SER A 105 -0.11 -8.60 5.12
N LEU A 106 -0.20 -9.02 3.85
CA LEU A 106 0.84 -9.82 3.19
C LEU A 106 2.19 -9.10 3.00
N TRP A 107 2.28 -7.84 3.41
CA TRP A 107 3.42 -6.97 3.21
C TRP A 107 3.69 -6.15 4.47
N ASN A 108 4.96 -5.80 4.67
CA ASN A 108 5.41 -4.90 5.71
C ASN A 108 5.95 -3.62 5.07
N PHE A 109 6.04 -2.56 5.86
CA PHE A 109 6.95 -1.46 5.59
C PHE A 109 8.15 -1.61 6.50
N SER A 110 9.36 -1.47 5.96
CA SER A 110 10.59 -1.47 6.73
C SER A 110 11.26 -0.12 6.62
N PHE A 111 11.81 0.36 7.72
CA PHE A 111 12.49 1.65 7.82
C PHE A 111 13.86 1.48 8.46
N TYR A 112 14.75 2.38 8.10
CA TYR A 112 16.12 2.40 8.58
C TYR A 112 16.60 3.83 8.69
N ALA A 113 17.23 4.17 9.80
CA ALA A 113 17.95 5.41 9.99
C ALA A 113 19.32 5.12 10.58
N GLU A 114 20.29 5.91 10.17
CA GLU A 114 21.62 5.93 10.76
C GLU A 114 22.17 7.34 10.84
N SER A 115 23.04 7.58 11.82
CA SER A 115 23.76 8.84 11.99
C SER A 115 25.23 8.58 12.28
N SER A 116 26.12 9.46 11.78
CA SER A 116 27.51 9.49 12.22
C SER A 116 27.68 9.92 13.68
N GLY A 117 26.64 10.51 14.28
CA GLY A 117 26.53 10.85 15.69
C GLY A 117 25.36 10.13 16.35
N ASN A 118 24.47 10.87 17.01
CA ASN A 118 23.31 10.31 17.73
C ASN A 118 21.99 10.67 17.02
N LEU A 119 21.17 9.67 16.72
CA LEU A 119 19.85 9.86 16.11
C LEU A 119 18.85 10.60 17.01
N ALA A 120 19.12 10.69 18.31
CA ALA A 120 18.33 11.53 19.21
C ALA A 120 18.37 13.01 18.81
N ASP A 121 19.43 13.45 18.14
CA ASP A 121 19.59 14.84 17.68
C ASP A 121 18.86 15.11 16.35
N ALA A 122 18.48 14.04 15.62
CA ALA A 122 17.85 14.14 14.31
C ALA A 122 16.34 14.42 14.36
N ASN A 123 15.66 14.24 15.50
CA ASN A 123 14.21 14.42 15.65
C ASN A 123 13.39 13.69 14.56
N LEU A 124 13.68 12.40 14.40
CA LEU A 124 13.02 11.58 13.39
C LEU A 124 11.50 11.53 13.60
N SER A 125 10.79 11.46 12.49
CA SER A 125 9.33 11.33 12.42
C SER A 125 8.94 10.30 11.38
N PHE A 126 7.84 9.61 11.67
CA PHE A 126 7.26 8.60 10.80
C PHE A 126 5.80 8.92 10.55
N TYR A 127 5.42 8.93 9.28
CA TYR A 127 4.06 9.19 8.83
C TYR A 127 3.56 8.07 7.92
N TYR A 128 2.29 7.73 8.03
CA TYR A 128 1.68 6.62 7.32
C TYR A 128 0.19 6.88 7.04
N ASP A 129 -0.32 6.22 6.01
CA ASP A 129 -1.75 6.15 5.72
C ASP A 129 -2.34 4.79 6.16
N LEU A 130 -3.59 4.81 6.62
CA LEU A 130 -4.39 3.63 6.95
C LEU A 130 -5.65 3.48 6.09
N ASP A 131 -6.02 4.49 5.30
CA ASP A 131 -7.21 4.49 4.46
C ASP A 131 -6.83 4.78 2.99
N PRO A 132 -6.75 3.75 2.14
CA PRO A 132 -6.29 3.91 0.77
C PRO A 132 -7.29 4.64 -0.14
N ALA A 133 -8.46 4.99 0.39
CA ALA A 133 -9.48 5.77 -0.29
C ALA A 133 -9.53 7.23 0.22
N ALA A 134 -8.99 7.51 1.41
CA ALA A 134 -8.75 8.87 1.85
C ALA A 134 -7.64 9.44 0.98
N GLY A 135 -7.79 10.67 0.53
CA GLY A 135 -6.77 11.26 -0.31
C GLY A 135 -5.41 11.20 0.37
N ASN A 136 -4.42 10.64 -0.32
CA ASN A 136 -3.02 10.54 0.13
C ASN A 136 -2.35 11.92 0.13
N ASP A 137 -3.04 12.94 0.63
CA ASP A 137 -2.45 14.24 0.87
C ASP A 137 -1.61 14.18 2.15
N LEU A 138 -0.50 14.91 2.20
CA LEU A 138 0.36 14.91 3.39
C LEU A 138 -0.40 15.25 4.68
N SER A 139 -1.44 16.08 4.60
CA SER A 139 -2.26 16.48 5.75
C SER A 139 -3.18 15.38 6.30
N THR A 140 -3.37 14.27 5.58
CA THR A 140 -4.21 13.15 6.01
C THR A 140 -3.38 12.02 6.61
N LEU A 141 -2.05 12.02 6.43
CA LEU A 141 -1.17 11.03 7.03
C LEU A 141 -1.22 11.10 8.56
N LEU A 142 -1.27 9.93 9.16
CA LEU A 142 -1.14 9.72 10.60
C LEU A 142 0.35 9.61 10.97
N GLY A 143 0.66 9.76 12.26
CA GLY A 143 2.01 9.58 12.79
C GLY A 143 2.58 10.83 13.43
N GLY A 144 3.90 10.91 13.52
CA GLY A 144 4.61 11.99 14.19
C GLY A 144 6.02 11.62 14.65
N PRO A 145 6.57 12.37 15.62
CA PRO A 145 7.92 12.16 16.13
C PRO A 145 8.09 10.77 16.75
N ILE A 146 9.22 10.14 16.45
CA ILE A 146 9.63 8.86 17.02
C ILE A 146 10.86 9.04 17.90
N GLN A 147 11.00 8.19 18.92
CA GLN A 147 12.16 8.21 19.79
C GLN A 147 13.22 7.24 19.26
N ALA A 148 14.16 7.78 18.47
CA ALA A 148 15.36 7.07 18.03
C ALA A 148 16.56 7.52 18.87
N SER A 149 17.46 6.60 19.20
CA SER A 149 18.67 6.89 19.97
C SER A 149 19.82 5.98 19.52
N GLY A 150 21.05 6.44 19.67
CA GLY A 150 22.23 5.73 19.18
C GLY A 150 22.50 6.05 17.71
N SER A 151 23.38 5.28 17.07
CA SER A 151 23.81 5.54 15.70
C SER A 151 22.94 4.86 14.63
N VAL A 152 22.10 3.89 15.01
CA VAL A 152 21.22 3.13 14.10
C VAL A 152 19.86 2.94 14.74
N PHE A 153 18.80 3.10 13.94
CA PHE A 153 17.43 2.81 14.29
C PHE A 153 16.74 2.16 13.10
N GLU A 154 16.25 0.94 13.25
CA GLU A 154 15.66 0.18 12.15
C GLU A 154 14.52 -0.71 12.63
N GLY A 155 13.62 -1.07 11.71
CA GLY A 155 12.49 -1.94 12.00
C GLY A 155 11.71 -2.34 10.77
N SER A 156 10.89 -3.38 10.92
CA SER A 156 9.93 -3.84 9.91
C SER A 156 8.58 -4.06 10.56
N GLU A 157 7.60 -3.29 10.12
CA GLU A 157 6.32 -3.16 10.79
C GLU A 157 5.16 -3.42 9.82
N ASN A 158 3.99 -3.68 10.40
CA ASN A 158 2.75 -3.91 9.67
C ASN A 158 1.70 -2.89 10.08
N LEU A 159 0.90 -2.40 9.13
CA LEU A 159 -0.16 -1.42 9.40
C LEU A 159 -1.23 -1.93 10.39
N GLY A 160 -1.38 -3.25 10.53
CA GLY A 160 -2.27 -3.86 11.52
C GLY A 160 -1.72 -3.94 12.94
N PHE A 161 -0.52 -3.42 13.22
CA PHE A 161 0.05 -3.45 14.57
C PHE A 161 -0.56 -2.37 15.49
N ASN A 162 -0.88 -2.78 16.71
CA ASN A 162 -1.62 -1.97 17.69
C ASN A 162 -0.91 -0.68 18.16
N PHE A 163 0.40 -0.54 17.92
CA PHE A 163 1.10 0.69 18.29
C PHE A 163 0.85 1.81 17.28
N LEU A 164 0.38 1.48 16.07
CA LEU A 164 -0.09 2.45 15.09
C LEU A 164 -1.48 2.91 15.51
N SER A 165 -1.63 4.22 15.62
CA SER A 165 -2.81 4.88 16.17
C SER A 165 -3.53 5.67 15.09
N GLY A 166 -4.85 5.83 15.23
CA GLY A 166 -5.60 6.80 14.42
C GLY A 166 -6.53 6.20 13.36
N GLY A 167 -6.67 4.87 13.28
CA GLY A 167 -7.63 4.24 12.38
C GLY A 167 -7.71 2.72 12.51
N THR A 168 -8.61 2.13 11.73
CA THR A 168 -8.69 0.68 11.52
C THR A 168 -8.08 0.36 10.17
N PHE A 169 -7.03 -0.44 10.16
CA PHE A 169 -6.44 -0.97 8.93
C PHE A 169 -7.21 -2.18 8.42
N ASP A 170 -7.51 -2.22 7.13
CA ASP A 170 -8.09 -3.39 6.45
C ASP A 170 -7.05 -3.98 5.47
N PRO A 171 -6.49 -5.19 5.74
CA PRO A 171 -5.52 -5.81 4.86
C PRO A 171 -6.09 -6.22 3.48
N PHE A 172 -7.41 -6.18 3.31
CA PHE A 172 -8.11 -6.45 2.05
C PHE A 172 -8.48 -5.18 1.28
N ALA A 173 -8.34 -3.99 1.87
CA ALA A 173 -8.67 -2.74 1.21
C ALA A 173 -7.67 -2.46 0.07
N VAL A 174 -8.23 -2.28 -1.13
CA VAL A 174 -7.53 -2.02 -2.38
C VAL A 174 -7.36 -0.52 -2.54
N GLY A 175 -6.19 -0.11 -3.02
CA GLY A 175 -5.84 1.28 -3.26
C GLY A 175 -4.41 1.56 -2.81
N GLU A 176 -4.06 2.83 -2.70
CA GLU A 176 -2.69 3.24 -2.43
C GLU A 176 -2.53 3.68 -0.97
N TYR A 177 -1.51 3.14 -0.30
CA TYR A 177 -1.08 3.59 1.03
C TYR A 177 0.25 4.33 0.91
N SER A 178 0.37 5.48 1.56
CA SER A 178 1.59 6.30 1.54
C SER A 178 2.35 6.24 2.86
N PHE A 179 3.68 6.28 2.78
CA PHE A 179 4.58 6.26 3.94
C PHE A 179 5.69 7.28 3.79
N ARG A 180 6.08 7.91 4.90
CA ARG A 180 7.21 8.85 4.96
C ARG A 180 8.03 8.64 6.22
N PHE A 181 9.33 8.67 6.08
CA PHE A 181 10.28 8.55 7.18
C PHE A 181 11.44 9.53 7.02
N GLY A 182 11.72 10.32 8.06
CA GLY A 182 12.66 11.43 7.95
C GLY A 182 12.57 12.39 9.13
N VAL A 183 12.83 13.67 8.89
CA VAL A 183 12.81 14.73 9.92
C VAL A 183 11.65 15.68 9.67
N ASP A 184 10.85 15.96 10.69
CA ASP A 184 9.69 16.84 10.55
C ASP A 184 10.08 18.25 10.05
N GLY A 185 9.36 18.73 9.03
CA GLY A 185 9.69 19.98 8.33
C GLY A 185 11.01 19.97 7.54
N GLY A 186 11.67 18.81 7.41
CA GLY A 186 12.96 18.64 6.75
C GLY A 186 12.95 17.54 5.68
N GLU A 187 14.04 16.78 5.62
CA GLU A 187 14.29 15.75 4.61
C GLU A 187 13.58 14.43 4.95
N PHE A 188 13.01 13.79 3.93
CA PHE A 188 12.27 12.52 4.05
C PHE A 188 12.63 11.56 2.92
N ALA A 189 12.54 10.27 3.23
CA ALA A 189 12.28 9.23 2.25
C ALA A 189 10.77 8.89 2.29
N ALA A 190 10.15 8.76 1.12
CA ALA A 190 8.72 8.48 0.99
C ALA A 190 8.46 7.48 -0.13
N ILE A 191 7.54 6.55 0.13
CA ILE A 191 7.11 5.50 -0.80
C ILE A 191 5.60 5.35 -0.77
N ASN A 192 5.07 4.71 -1.81
CA ASN A 192 3.69 4.27 -1.88
C ASN A 192 3.60 2.75 -2.02
N VAL A 193 2.50 2.18 -1.54
CA VAL A 193 2.14 0.77 -1.73
C VAL A 193 0.75 0.70 -2.34
N ASN A 194 0.68 0.39 -3.63
CA ASN A 194 -0.56 0.12 -4.33
C ASN A 194 -1.00 -1.33 -4.10
N VAL A 195 -2.03 -1.51 -3.29
CA VAL A 195 -2.63 -2.80 -2.98
C VAL A 195 -3.68 -3.13 -4.04
N THR A 196 -3.48 -4.25 -4.73
CA THR A 196 -4.35 -4.70 -5.82
C THR A 196 -5.23 -5.87 -5.39
N ALA A 197 -6.45 -5.91 -5.95
CA ALA A 197 -7.38 -7.01 -5.70
C ALA A 197 -6.78 -8.34 -6.17
N VAL A 198 -7.11 -9.40 -5.45
CA VAL A 198 -6.81 -10.77 -5.90
C VAL A 198 -7.64 -11.07 -7.15
N PRO A 199 -7.03 -11.45 -8.29
CA PRO A 199 -7.80 -11.91 -9.43
C PRO A 199 -8.66 -13.10 -9.03
N LEU A 200 -9.97 -13.02 -9.27
CA LEU A 200 -10.85 -14.17 -9.08
C LEU A 200 -10.31 -15.33 -9.93
N PRO A 201 -10.26 -16.56 -9.41
CA PRO A 201 -9.93 -17.71 -10.22
C PRO A 201 -10.84 -17.75 -11.44
N ALA A 202 -10.28 -18.02 -12.63
CA ALA A 202 -11.03 -18.11 -13.88
C ALA A 202 -12.21 -19.11 -13.82
N GLY A 203 -12.23 -19.98 -12.81
CA GLY A 203 -13.33 -20.89 -12.52
C GLY A 203 -14.66 -20.20 -12.21
N LEU A 204 -14.69 -19.00 -11.62
CA LEU A 204 -15.94 -18.36 -11.21
C LEU A 204 -16.79 -17.92 -12.42
N PRO A 205 -16.22 -17.20 -13.42
CA PRO A 205 -16.91 -16.97 -14.68
C PRO A 205 -17.31 -18.26 -15.41
N LEU A 206 -16.47 -19.29 -15.37
CA LEU A 206 -16.76 -20.59 -16.01
C LEU A 206 -17.95 -21.30 -15.33
N ILE A 207 -18.01 -21.31 -14.00
CA ILE A 207 -19.14 -21.87 -13.24
C ILE A 207 -20.41 -21.09 -13.55
N LEU A 208 -20.37 -19.75 -13.51
CA LEU A 208 -21.53 -18.93 -13.84
C LEU A 208 -22.01 -19.17 -15.28
N THR A 209 -21.08 -19.31 -16.22
CA THR A 209 -21.38 -19.62 -17.63
C THR A 209 -21.99 -21.01 -17.77
N ALA A 210 -21.45 -22.01 -17.08
CA ALA A 210 -21.98 -23.37 -17.07
C ALA A 210 -23.39 -23.45 -16.47
N LEU A 211 -23.63 -22.77 -15.35
CA LEU A 211 -24.95 -22.67 -14.72
C LEU A 211 -25.95 -21.94 -15.63
N GLY A 212 -25.54 -20.85 -16.27
CA GLY A 212 -26.35 -20.15 -17.27
C GLY A 212 -26.72 -21.06 -18.45
N GLY A 213 -25.76 -21.87 -18.93
CA GLY A 213 -25.99 -22.87 -19.97
C GLY A 213 -27.00 -23.95 -19.57
N LEU A 214 -26.92 -24.47 -18.34
CA LEU A 214 -27.86 -25.46 -17.81
C LEU A 214 -29.28 -24.90 -17.68
N VAL A 215 -29.44 -23.66 -17.20
CA VAL A 215 -30.74 -22.99 -17.12
C VAL A 215 -31.34 -22.78 -18.51
N TRP A 216 -30.53 -22.40 -19.48
CA TRP A 216 -30.97 -22.21 -20.86
C TRP A 216 -31.42 -23.53 -21.51
N LEU A 217 -30.67 -24.63 -21.31
CA LEU A 217 -31.06 -25.95 -21.79
C LEU A 217 -32.40 -26.40 -21.18
N ARG A 218 -32.61 -26.18 -19.87
CA ARG A 218 -33.88 -26.51 -19.20
C ARG A 218 -35.08 -25.76 -19.80
N ARG A 219 -34.90 -24.50 -20.21
CA ARG A 219 -35.97 -23.69 -20.85
C ARG A 219 -36.32 -24.15 -22.26
N ARG A 220 -35.42 -24.87 -22.95
CA ARG A 220 -35.71 -25.42 -24.28
C ARG A 220 -36.45 -26.76 -24.24
N SER A 221 -36.37 -27.47 -23.12
CA SER A 221 -37.02 -28.78 -22.94
C SER A 221 -38.44 -28.69 -22.36
N ALA A 222 -38.89 -27.50 -21.96
CA ALA A 222 -40.25 -27.23 -21.48
C ALA A 222 -41.04 -26.47 -22.55
#